data_AF-A0A929C6D3-F1
#
_entry.id   AF-A0A929C6D3-F1
#
_cell.length_a   1.000
_cell.length_b   1.000
_cell.length_c   1.000
_cell.angle_alpha   90.00
_cell.angle_beta   90.00
_cell.angle_gamma   90.00
#
_symmetry.space_group_name_H-M   'P 1'
#
loop_
_entity.id
_entity.type
_entity.pdbx_description
1 polymer ?
#
loop_
_entity_poly.entity_id
_entity_poly.type
_entity_poly.pdbx_seq_one_letter_code
_entity_poly.pdbx_strand_id
1 'polypeptide(L)'
;MSRIAPGAGTTTDWPITQQKKLVSIFGNVKDLIGERLTESLLIAPVKSVSGVYFLTEIKFESCQLCPREVCIGRRAPYTPDLVRKYQSKNIR
;
A
#
# COMPACT_ATOMS: atom_id res chain seq x y z
N MET A 1 9.86 11.36 -0.75
CA MET A 1 8.74 11.03 -1.65
C MET A 1 7.71 10.21 -0.90
N SER A 2 6.43 10.48 -1.09
CA SER A 2 5.35 9.69 -0.50
C SER A 2 5.08 8.45 -1.33
N ARG A 3 4.66 7.36 -0.68
CA ARG A 3 4.32 6.11 -1.36
C ARG A 3 3.20 5.37 -0.66
N ILE A 4 2.47 4.59 -1.43
CA ILE A 4 1.44 3.68 -0.94
C ILE A 4 1.55 2.35 -1.69
N ALA A 5 1.12 1.27 -1.05
CA ALA A 5 1.15 -0.08 -1.60
C ALA A 5 -0.15 -0.83 -1.25
N PRO A 6 -0.65 -1.71 -2.13
CA PRO A 6 -1.79 -2.57 -1.82
C PRO A 6 -1.50 -3.42 -0.56
N GLY A 7 -2.47 -3.49 0.35
CA GLY A 7 -2.35 -4.23 1.60
C GLY A 7 -1.46 -3.58 2.66
N ALA A 8 -0.89 -2.39 2.40
CA ALA A 8 -0.09 -1.65 3.37
C ALA A 8 -0.92 -0.61 4.13
N GLY A 9 -0.72 -0.53 5.44
CA GLY A 9 -1.48 0.37 6.30
C GLY A 9 -2.77 -0.27 6.78
N THR A 10 -3.90 0.42 6.63
CA THR A 10 -5.21 -0.20 6.88
C THR A 10 -5.64 -0.98 5.64
N THR A 11 -6.27 -2.14 5.84
CA THR A 11 -6.71 -2.99 4.71
C THR A 11 -7.78 -2.31 3.84
N THR A 12 -8.47 -1.29 4.38
CA THR A 12 -9.56 -0.58 3.71
C THR A 12 -9.08 0.50 2.73
N ASP A 13 -7.94 1.15 2.98
CA ASP A 13 -7.49 2.29 2.16
C ASP A 13 -7.06 1.85 0.76
N TRP A 14 -6.27 0.77 0.68
CA TRP A 14 -5.91 0.15 -0.60
C TRP A 14 -5.74 -1.36 -0.42
N PRO A 15 -6.76 -2.18 -0.71
CA PRO A 15 -6.74 -3.60 -0.38
C PRO A 15 -5.75 -4.39 -1.25
N ILE A 16 -5.21 -5.48 -0.70
CA ILE A 16 -4.23 -6.35 -1.39
C ILE A 16 -4.76 -6.93 -2.72
N THR A 17 -6.09 -7.02 -2.90
CA THR A 17 -6.72 -7.42 -4.18
C THR A 17 -6.35 -6.51 -5.34
N GLN A 18 -6.02 -5.24 -5.06
CA GLN A 18 -5.57 -4.28 -6.07
C GLN A 18 -4.17 -4.58 -6.60
N GLN A 19 -3.43 -5.50 -5.98
CA GLN A 19 -2.17 -6.01 -6.49
C GLN A 19 -2.31 -6.55 -7.92
N LYS A 20 -3.45 -7.18 -8.26
CA LYS A 20 -3.74 -7.65 -9.63
C LYS A 20 -3.72 -6.50 -10.63
N LYS A 21 -4.40 -5.40 -10.29
CA LYS A 21 -4.50 -4.21 -11.15
C LYS A 21 -3.17 -3.47 -11.26
N LEU A 22 -2.40 -3.42 -10.17
CA LEU A 22 -1.07 -2.81 -10.18
C LEU A 22 -0.10 -3.59 -11.08
N VAL A 23 -0.06 -4.92 -10.93
CA VAL A 23 0.80 -5.81 -11.73
C VAL A 23 0.40 -5.78 -13.21
N SER A 24 -0.90 -5.70 -13.52
CA SER A 24 -1.37 -5.68 -14.92
C SER A 24 -0.89 -4.47 -15.73
N ILE A 25 -0.49 -3.37 -15.08
CA ILE A 25 0.06 -2.19 -15.77
C ILE A 25 1.35 -2.55 -16.54
N PHE A 26 2.13 -3.48 -16.01
CA PHE A 26 3.39 -3.90 -16.60
C PHE A 26 3.21 -5.04 -17.62
N GLY A 27 2.01 -5.60 -17.77
CA GLY A 27 1.76 -6.75 -18.62
C GLY A 27 2.42 -8.02 -18.08
N ASN A 28 3.33 -8.62 -18.84
CA ASN A 28 3.96 -9.90 -18.48
C ASN A 28 5.15 -9.70 -17.54
N VAL A 29 4.85 -9.48 -16.26
CA VAL A 29 5.84 -9.24 -15.21
C VAL A 29 6.82 -10.42 -15.03
N LYS A 30 6.37 -11.65 -15.27
CA LYS A 30 7.22 -12.84 -15.15
C LYS A 30 8.34 -12.81 -16.17
N ASP A 31 8.05 -12.46 -17.41
CA ASP A 31 9.06 -12.44 -18.48
C ASP A 31 9.92 -11.17 -18.42
N LEU A 32 9.37 -10.06 -17.90
CA LEU A 32 10.09 -8.79 -17.78
C LEU A 32 11.09 -8.76 -16.62
N ILE A 33 10.68 -9.24 -15.43
CA ILE A 33 11.47 -9.10 -14.19
C ILE A 33 11.56 -10.38 -13.36
N GLY A 34 11.02 -11.52 -13.85
CA GLY A 34 11.06 -12.80 -13.14
C GLY A 34 10.08 -12.94 -11.98
N GLU A 35 9.27 -11.91 -11.70
CA GLU A 35 8.32 -11.92 -10.59
C GLU A 35 6.98 -12.52 -10.99
N ARG A 36 6.30 -13.17 -10.04
CA ARG A 36 4.93 -13.67 -10.24
C ARG A 36 4.04 -13.29 -9.06
N LEU A 37 2.77 -13.02 -9.36
CA LEU A 37 1.73 -12.87 -8.36
C LEU A 37 1.14 -14.26 -8.03
N THR A 38 1.16 -14.65 -6.75
CA THR A 38 0.54 -15.90 -6.29
C THR A 38 -0.98 -15.79 -6.23
N GLU A 39 -1.68 -16.92 -6.07
CA GLU A 39 -3.13 -16.95 -5.82
C GLU A 39 -3.51 -16.19 -4.54
N SER A 40 -2.64 -16.23 -3.53
CA SER A 40 -2.75 -15.46 -2.29
C SER A 40 -2.37 -13.97 -2.43
N LEU A 41 -2.11 -13.50 -3.66
CA LEU A 41 -1.77 -12.11 -3.98
C LEU A 41 -0.43 -11.62 -3.41
N LEU A 42 0.45 -12.55 -3.04
CA LEU A 42 1.83 -12.24 -2.68
C LEU A 42 2.69 -12.23 -3.94
N ILE A 43 3.74 -11.41 -3.93
CA ILE A 43 4.74 -11.42 -4.99
C ILE A 43 5.80 -12.48 -4.63
N ALA A 44 6.18 -13.29 -5.61
CA ALA A 44 7.32 -14.18 -5.51
C ALA A 44 8.45 -13.64 -6.41
N PRO A 45 9.68 -13.47 -5.88
CA PRO A 45 10.16 -13.89 -4.56
C PRO A 45 9.58 -13.08 -3.38
N VAL A 46 9.54 -13.68 -2.18
CA VAL A 46 8.83 -13.13 -1.01
C VAL A 46 9.36 -11.75 -0.56
N LYS A 47 10.65 -11.46 -0.81
CA LYS A 47 11.27 -10.17 -0.50
C LYS A 47 11.07 -9.13 -1.62
N SER A 48 9.88 -9.11 -2.22
CA SER A 48 9.48 -8.12 -3.22
C SER A 48 8.52 -7.11 -2.62
N VAL A 49 8.52 -5.89 -3.17
CA VAL A 49 7.62 -4.81 -2.79
C VAL A 49 7.09 -4.17 -4.06
N SER A 50 5.80 -3.86 -4.08
CA SER A 50 5.18 -3.08 -5.14
C SER A 50 4.39 -1.92 -4.55
N GLY A 51 4.11 -0.90 -5.35
CA GLY A 51 3.31 0.24 -4.95
C GLY A 51 3.48 1.37 -5.94
N VAL A 52 3.00 2.56 -5.56
CA VAL A 52 3.16 3.77 -6.35
C VAL A 52 3.83 4.85 -5.52
N TYR A 53 4.73 5.58 -6.16
CA TYR A 53 5.25 6.84 -5.66
C TYR A 53 4.42 7.97 -6.26
N PHE A 54 4.19 9.01 -5.48
CA PHE A 54 3.44 10.17 -5.96
C PHE A 54 3.99 11.45 -5.34
N LEU A 55 3.87 12.53 -6.10
CA LEU A 55 4.16 13.88 -5.64
C LEU A 55 3.00 14.40 -4.81
N THR A 56 3.33 15.05 -3.71
CA THR A 56 2.37 15.65 -2.78
C THR A 56 3.08 16.72 -1.99
N GLU A 57 2.41 17.84 -1.73
CA GLU A 57 2.91 18.91 -0.86
C GLU A 57 3.01 18.44 0.59
N ILE A 58 2.12 17.52 0.99
CA ILE A 58 2.05 16.96 2.34
C ILE A 58 2.61 15.54 2.31
N LYS A 59 3.64 15.26 3.12
CA LYS A 59 4.21 13.92 3.24
C LYS A 59 3.16 12.94 3.76
N PHE A 60 3.02 11.81 3.06
CA PHE A 60 2.08 10.75 3.38
C PHE A 60 2.82 9.43 3.60
N GLU A 61 2.49 8.75 4.69
CA GLU A 61 2.86 7.36 4.97
C GLU A 61 1.63 6.62 5.50
N SER A 62 1.27 5.46 4.93
CA SER A 62 0.11 4.68 5.38
C SER A 62 0.15 4.32 6.89
N CYS A 63 1.35 4.29 7.48
CA CYS A 63 1.54 4.06 8.92
C CYS A 63 0.87 5.13 9.79
N GLN A 64 0.64 6.34 9.27
CA GLN A 64 -0.07 7.43 9.96
C GLN A 64 -1.54 7.10 10.19
N LEU A 65 -2.13 6.24 9.35
CA LEU A 65 -3.54 5.84 9.42
C LEU A 65 -3.75 4.46 10.04
N CYS A 66 -2.68 3.67 10.20
CA CYS A 66 -2.75 2.30 10.68
C CYS A 66 -2.68 2.23 12.23
N PRO A 67 -3.73 1.75 12.92
CA PRO A 67 -3.76 1.66 14.39
C PRO A 67 -2.91 0.51 14.95
N ARG A 68 -2.32 -0.35 14.09
CA ARG A 68 -1.52 -1.50 14.53
C ARG A 68 -0.29 -1.05 15.32
N GLU A 69 -0.23 -1.35 16.61
CA GLU A 69 0.87 -0.92 17.48
C GLU A 69 2.20 -1.60 17.12
N VAL A 70 2.24 -2.94 17.12
CA VAL A 70 3.46 -3.72 16.84
C VAL A 70 3.54 -4.08 15.35
N CYS A 71 4.38 -3.35 14.62
CA CYS A 71 4.63 -3.57 13.20
C CYS A 71 6.10 -3.33 12.84
N ILE A 72 6.79 -4.39 12.40
CA ILE A 72 8.21 -4.31 11.98
C ILE A 72 8.43 -3.36 10.80
N GLY A 73 7.41 -3.18 9.96
CA GLY A 73 7.46 -2.28 8.80
C GLY A 73 7.04 -0.84 9.09
N ARG A 74 6.86 -0.45 10.36
CA ARG A 74 6.38 0.89 10.72
C ARG A 74 7.40 1.96 10.34
N ARG A 75 6.95 2.94 9.55
CA ARG A 75 7.77 4.08 9.07
C ARG A 75 7.36 5.44 9.64
N ALA A 76 6.17 5.52 10.25
CA ALA A 76 5.65 6.73 10.86
C ALA A 76 4.73 6.37 12.05
N PRO A 77 4.58 7.24 13.07
CA PRO A 77 3.64 7.03 14.16
C PRO A 77 2.18 7.07 13.67
N TYR A 78 1.29 6.36 14.36
CA TYR A 78 -0.15 6.43 14.11
C TYR A 78 -0.70 7.79 14.57
N THR A 79 -1.61 8.39 13.81
CA THR A 79 -2.18 9.72 14.10
C THR A 79 -3.71 9.66 14.00
N PRO A 80 -4.43 9.48 15.13
CA PRO A 80 -5.90 9.39 15.15
C PRO A 80 -6.60 10.58 14.50
N ASP A 81 -6.06 11.79 14.63
CA ASP A 81 -6.62 12.99 14.00
C ASP A 81 -6.63 12.92 12.47
N LEU A 82 -5.60 12.31 11.87
CA LEU A 82 -5.55 12.15 10.42
C LEU A 82 -6.60 11.15 9.94
N VAL A 83 -6.83 10.06 10.68
CA VAL A 83 -7.89 9.11 10.37
C VAL A 83 -9.26 9.81 10.38
N ARG A 84 -9.56 10.57 11.45
CA ARG A 84 -10.80 11.35 11.54
C ARG A 84 -10.95 12.33 10.37
N LYS A 85 -9.88 13.03 10.02
CA LYS A 85 -9.87 14.00 8.90
C LYS A 85 -10.15 13.35 7.54
N TYR A 86 -9.64 12.15 7.28
CA TYR A 86 -9.85 11.47 5.99
C TYR A 86 -11.15 10.67 5.93
N GLN A 87 -11.60 10.08 7.04
CA GLN A 87 -12.87 9.34 7.08
C GLN A 87 -14.09 10.26 7.02
N SER A 88 -14.04 11.44 7.66
CA SER A 88 -15.12 12.45 7.60
C SER A 88 -15.35 13.01 6.19
N LYS A 89 -14.37 12.91 5.29
CA LYS A 89 -14.47 13.37 3.90
C LYS A 89 -15.02 12.32 2.92
N ASN A 90 -15.16 11.06 3.35
CA ASN A 90 -15.67 9.95 2.55
C ASN A 90 -17.18 9.71 2.72
N ILE A 91 -17.89 10.62 3.39
CA ILE A 91 -19.35 10.64 3.41
C ILE A 91 -19.82 11.53 2.26
N ARG A 92 -20.06 10.92 1.10
CA ARG A 92 -20.89 11.44 0.02
C ARG A 92 -21.80 10.34 -0.46
#